data_AF-A0A0L1KK09-F1
#
_entry.id   AF-A0A0L1KK09-F1
#
_cell.length_a   1.000
_cell.length_b   1.000
_cell.length_c   1.000
_cell.angle_alpha   90.00
_cell.angle_beta   90.00
_cell.angle_gamma   90.00
#
_symmetry.space_group_name_H-M   'P 1'
#
loop_
_entity.id
_entity.type
_entity.pdbx_description
1 polymer ?
#
loop_
_entity_poly.entity_id
_entity_poly.type
_entity_poly.pdbx_seq_one_letter_code
_entity_poly.pdbx_strand_id
1 'polypeptide(L)' 'MGKALEQREKCWSTRDEYFKCIDDPSNFGLPKEDDVCLSLQLAYENSCPESWVKYFQQKKDRDYLISAQAQIGELR' A
#
# COMPACT_ATOMS: atom_id res chain seq x y z
N MET A 1 28.51 0.94 -10.33
CA MET A 1 27.84 1.91 -9.43
C MET A 1 26.45 2.15 -10.00
N GLY A 2 25.29 1.87 -9.40
CA GLY A 2 24.89 1.13 -8.21
C GLY A 2 23.39 0.83 -8.35
N LYS A 3 23.02 -0.22 -9.12
CA LYS A 3 21.62 -0.55 -9.49
C LYS A 3 20.67 -0.79 -8.30
N ALA A 4 21.20 -1.13 -7.13
CA ALA A 4 20.41 -1.52 -5.97
C ALA A 4 19.74 -0.34 -5.23
N LEU A 5 20.33 0.86 -5.27
CA LEU A 5 19.75 2.06 -4.64
C LEU A 5 18.55 2.56 -5.44
N GLU A 6 18.71 2.66 -6.76
CA GLU A 6 17.66 3.12 -7.68
C GLU A 6 16.44 2.18 -7.69
N GLN A 7 16.68 0.85 -7.59
CA GLN A 7 15.60 -0.14 -7.44
C GLN A 7 14.85 0.01 -6.11
N ARG A 8 15.56 0.37 -5.03
CA ARG A 8 14.95 0.59 -3.71
C ARG A 8 14.12 1.87 -3.68
N GLU A 9 14.61 2.94 -4.30
CA GLU A 9 13.86 4.20 -4.44
C GLU A 9 12.60 3.98 -5.27
N LYS A 10 12.69 3.24 -6.38
CA LYS A 10 11.52 2.88 -7.19
C LYS A 10 10.50 2.06 -6.41
N CYS A 11 10.95 1.08 -5.64
CA CYS A 11 10.09 0.30 -4.74
C CYS A 11 9.35 1.20 -3.74
N TRP A 12 10.02 2.15 -3.10
CA TRP A 12 9.38 3.06 -2.16
C TRP A 12 8.41 4.04 -2.82
N SER A 13 8.74 4.59 -3.99
CA SER A 13 7.82 5.45 -4.74
C SER A 13 6.52 4.72 -5.08
N THR A 14 6.64 3.55 -5.70
CA THR A 14 5.47 2.75 -6.11
C THR A 14 4.64 2.27 -4.90
N ARG A 15 5.30 1.94 -3.78
CA ARG A 15 4.61 1.65 -2.51
C ARG A 15 3.78 2.84 -2.03
N ASP A 16 4.36 4.03 -1.99
CA ASP A 16 3.68 5.22 -1.46
C ASP A 16 2.53 5.65 -2.36
N GLU A 17 2.68 5.52 -3.68
CA GLU A 17 1.59 5.76 -4.64
C GLU A 17 0.44 4.78 -4.45
N TYR A 18 0.74 3.47 -4.34
CA TYR A 18 -0.27 2.45 -4.05
C TYR A 18 -0.97 2.69 -2.71
N PHE A 19 -0.21 2.92 -1.64
CA PHE A 19 -0.75 3.15 -0.30
C PHE A 19 -1.59 4.43 -0.22
N LYS A 20 -1.20 5.49 -0.92
CA LYS A 20 -2.00 6.71 -1.03
C LYS A 20 -3.32 6.43 -1.76
N CYS A 21 -3.29 5.62 -2.81
CA CYS A 21 -4.48 5.26 -3.57
C CYS A 21 -5.52 4.51 -2.70
N ILE A 22 -5.07 3.51 -1.94
CA ILE A 22 -5.95 2.72 -1.06
C ILE A 22 -6.34 3.44 0.24
N ASP A 23 -5.65 4.52 0.61
CA ASP A 23 -6.04 5.34 1.78
C ASP A 23 -7.09 6.39 1.39
N ASP A 24 -7.16 6.73 0.09
CA ASP A 24 -8.13 7.71 -0.42
C ASP A 24 -9.53 7.09 -0.50
N PRO A 25 -10.49 7.62 0.28
CA PRO A 25 -11.82 7.05 0.33
C PRO A 25 -12.62 7.18 -0.97
N SER A 26 -12.21 8.07 -1.87
CA SER A 26 -12.83 8.27 -3.18
C SER A 26 -12.62 7.10 -4.12
N ASN A 27 -11.60 6.27 -3.86
CA ASN A 27 -11.30 5.08 -4.64
C ASN A 27 -12.03 3.83 -4.12
N PHE A 28 -12.64 3.88 -2.92
CA PHE A 28 -13.41 2.76 -2.40
C PHE A 28 -14.76 2.64 -3.10
N GLY A 29 -15.06 1.45 -3.63
CA GLY A 29 -16.33 1.16 -4.30
C GLY A 29 -16.33 1.45 -5.79
N LEU A 30 -15.18 1.80 -6.38
CA LEU A 30 -15.03 1.87 -7.84
C LEU A 30 -15.16 0.46 -8.46
N PRO A 31 -15.70 0.36 -9.69
CA PRO A 31 -15.66 -0.89 -10.46
C PRO A 31 -14.21 -1.35 -10.63
N LYS A 32 -13.97 -2.67 -10.58
CA LYS A 32 -12.62 -3.25 -10.76
C LYS A 32 -11.92 -2.84 -12.06
N GLU A 33 -12.68 -2.43 -13.07
CA GLU A 33 -12.19 -2.01 -14.39
C GLU A 33 -11.59 -0.57 -14.37
N ASP A 34 -12.00 0.25 -13.40
CA ASP A 34 -11.49 1.62 -13.17
C ASP A 34 -10.64 1.70 -11.89
N ASP A 35 -10.21 0.55 -11.37
CA ASP A 35 -9.42 0.48 -10.15
C ASP A 35 -7.98 0.94 -10.43
N VAL A 36 -7.78 2.25 -10.34
CA VAL A 36 -6.47 2.91 -10.45
C VAL A 36 -5.49 2.31 -9.44
N CYS A 37 -5.98 1.84 -8.29
CA CYS A 37 -5.15 1.25 -7.25
C CYS A 37 -4.65 -0.14 -7.64
N LEU A 38 -5.39 -0.90 -8.45
CA LEU A 38 -4.94 -2.20 -8.98
C LEU A 38 -3.70 -2.06 -9.89
N SER A 39 -3.68 -1.03 -10.74
CA SER A 39 -2.52 -0.75 -11.59
C SER A 39 -1.28 -0.38 -10.76
N LEU A 40 -1.49 0.41 -9.70
CA LEU A 40 -0.42 0.78 -8.76
C LEU A 40 0.03 -0.41 -7.91
N GLN A 41 -0.88 -1.32 -7.54
CA GLN A 41 -0.55 -2.56 -6.84
C GLN A 41 0.41 -3.41 -7.66
N LEU A 42 0.10 -3.63 -8.94
CA LEU A 42 0.96 -4.40 -9.84
C LEU A 42 2.33 -3.73 -10.02
N ALA A 43 2.37 -2.40 -10.13
CA ALA A 43 3.62 -1.65 -10.24
C ALA A 43 4.49 -1.80 -8.97
N TYR A 44 3.86 -1.76 -7.80
CA TYR A 44 4.48 -1.98 -6.50
C TYR A 44 5.03 -3.41 -6.34
N GLU A 45 4.22 -4.42 -6.65
CA GLU A 45 4.62 -5.84 -6.58
C GLU A 45 5.78 -6.17 -7.52
N ASN A 46 5.82 -5.56 -8.71
CA ASN A 46 6.91 -5.76 -9.67
C ASN A 46 8.17 -4.94 -9.36
N SER A 47 8.04 -3.81 -8.65
CA SER A 47 9.18 -2.93 -8.32
C SER A 47 9.86 -3.29 -7.01
N CYS A 48 9.14 -3.97 -6.11
CA CYS A 48 9.64 -4.35 -4.80
C CYS A 48 10.00 -5.85 -4.72
N PRO A 49 11.01 -6.24 -3.92
CA PRO A 49 11.22 -7.63 -3.56
C PRO A 49 10.00 -8.21 -2.84
N GLU A 50 9.63 -9.45 -3.12
CA GLU A 50 8.45 -10.11 -2.53
C GLU A 50 8.45 -10.10 -0.98
N SER A 51 9.63 -10.24 -0.37
CA SER A 51 9.78 -10.18 1.09
C SER A 51 9.42 -8.81 1.66
N TRP A 52 9.71 -7.73 0.92
CA TRP A 52 9.34 -6.36 1.28
C TRP A 52 7.85 -6.13 1.08
N VAL A 53 7.29 -6.61 -0.03
CA VAL A 53 5.86 -6.54 -0.33
C VAL A 53 5.05 -7.14 0.82
N LYS A 54 5.37 -8.41 1.17
CA LYS A 54 4.72 -9.13 2.27
C LYS A 54 4.83 -8.39 3.61
N TYR A 55 6.00 -7.83 3.91
CA TYR A 55 6.21 -7.12 5.17
C TYR A 55 5.38 -5.83 5.25
N PHE A 56 5.43 -5.00 4.21
CA PHE A 56 4.71 -3.72 4.20
C PHE A 56 3.19 -3.91 4.19
N GLN A 57 2.69 -4.93 3.50
CA GLN A 57 1.26 -5.23 3.44
C GLN A 57 0.74 -5.69 4.82
N GLN A 58 1.44 -6.64 5.47
CA GLN A 58 1.14 -7.03 6.85
C GLN A 58 1.21 -5.86 7.83
N LYS A 59 2.15 -4.94 7.63
CA LYS A 59 2.25 -3.72 8.45
C LYS A 59 1.05 -2.81 8.23
N LYS A 60 0.66 -2.53 6.98
CA LYS A 60 -0.51 -1.68 6.67
C LYS A 60 -1.80 -2.30 7.20
N ASP A 61 -1.98 -3.62 7.08
CA ASP A 61 -3.13 -4.34 7.64
C ASP A 61 -3.19 -4.21 9.17
N ARG A 62 -2.04 -4.38 9.85
CA ARG A 62 -1.94 -4.16 11.29
C ARG A 62 -2.26 -2.72 11.67
N ASP A 63 -1.70 -1.75 10.97
CA ASP A 63 -1.92 -0.33 11.24
C ASP A 63 -3.41 0.03 11.03
N TYR A 64 -4.05 -0.55 10.01
CA TYR A 64 -5.49 -0.44 9.78
C TYR A 64 -6.28 -1.05 10.94
N LEU A 65 -5.96 -2.27 11.38
CA LEU A 65 -6.62 -2.91 12.52
C LEU A 65 -6.45 -2.11 13.82
N ILE A 66 -5.26 -1.55 14.07
CA ILE A 66 -5.00 -0.69 15.23
C ILE A 66 -5.84 0.59 15.14
N SER A 67 -5.90 1.23 13.98
CA SER A 67 -6.71 2.44 13.78
C SER A 67 -8.21 2.16 13.96
N ALA A 68 -8.70 1.01 13.48
CA ALA A 68 -10.08 0.58 13.65
C ALA A 68 -10.39 0.22 15.11
N GLN A 69 -9.44 -0.42 15.83
CA GLN A 69 -9.59 -0.73 17.25
C GLN A 69 -9.57 0.53 18.13
N ALA A 70 -8.78 1.55 17.77
CA ALA A 70 -8.76 2.83 18.48
C ALA A 70 -10.14 3.50 18.48
N GLN A 71 -10.88 3.45 17.36
CA GLN A 71 -12.24 3.98 17.27
C GLN A 71 -13.27 3.21 18.12
N ILE A 72 -13.05 1.92 18.40
CA ILE A 72 -13.93 1.12 19.27
C ILE A 72 -13.66 1.43 20.74
N GLY A 73 -12.44 1.83 21.09
CA GLY A 73 -12.04 2.17 22.47
C GLY A 73 -12.60 3.50 23.00
N GLU A 74 -12.90 4.47 22.12
CA GLU A 74 -13.52 5.76 22.49
C GLU A 74 -15.05 5.69 22.67
N LEU A 75 -15.68 4.57 22.30
CA LEU A 75 -17.12 4.33 22.48
C LEU A 75 -17.47 3.64 23.82
N ARG A 76 -16.54 3.61 24.78
CA ARG A 76 -16.75 2.97 26.09
C ARG A 76 -16.79 3.96 27.24
#